data_AF-A0A2T7UNX5-F1
#
_entry.id   AF-A0A2T7UNX5-F1
#
_cell.length_a   1.000
_cell.length_b   1.000
_cell.length_c   1.000
_cell.angle_alpha   90.00
_cell.angle_beta   90.00
_cell.angle_gamma   90.00
#
_symmetry.space_group_name_H-M   'P 1'
#
loop_
_entity.id
_entity.type
_entity.pdbx_description
1 polymer ?
#
loop_
_entity_poly.entity_id
_entity_poly.type
_entity_poly.pdbx_seq_one_letter_code
_entity_poly.pdbx_strand_id
1 'polypeptide(L)' 'METYSLLRSFADSWYLLFMTLFFVGIIAWAWRPGSRGVQQDAATSIFRNDDRPAAGGAYDDAPRSQSQGAR' A
#
# COMPACT_ATOMS: atom_id res chain seq x y z
N MET A 1 1.19 8.63 57.55
CA MET A 1 0.20 8.06 56.62
C MET A 1 0.08 8.88 55.33
N GLU A 2 0.42 10.17 55.32
CA GLU A 2 0.37 11.06 54.15
C GLU A 2 1.28 10.64 52.96
N THR A 3 2.56 10.34 53.21
CA THR A 3 3.55 10.03 52.16
C THR A 3 3.30 8.70 51.44
N TYR A 4 2.86 7.66 52.16
CA TYR A 4 2.52 6.37 51.56
C TYR A 4 1.30 6.48 50.64
N SER A 5 0.29 7.26 51.04
CA SER A 5 -0.91 7.51 50.23
C SER A 5 -0.57 8.21 48.92
N LEU A 6 0.31 9.23 48.96
CA LEU A 6 0.80 9.93 47.77
C LEU A 6 1.61 9.02 46.82
N LEU A 7 2.53 8.22 47.37
CA LEU A 7 3.34 7.31 46.57
C LEU A 7 2.49 6.21 45.92
N ARG A 8 1.46 5.74 46.64
CA ARG A 8 0.54 4.70 46.17
C ARG A 8 -0.40 5.20 45.08
N SER A 9 -0.99 6.39 45.23
CA SER A 9 -1.88 6.95 44.20
C SER A 9 -1.12 7.25 42.90
N PHE A 10 0.15 7.69 43.02
CA PHE A 10 1.05 7.79 41.87
C PHE A 10 1.35 6.43 41.23
N ALA A 11 1.63 5.39 42.02
CA ALA A 11 1.91 4.05 41.53
C ALA A 11 0.69 3.39 40.84
N ASP A 12 -0.51 3.51 41.41
CA ASP A 12 -1.74 2.92 40.84
C ASP A 12 -2.12 3.57 39.49
N SER A 13 -1.65 4.79 39.19
CA SER A 13 -1.95 5.50 37.93
C SER A 13 -1.12 5.03 36.73
N TRP A 14 -0.01 4.32 36.94
CA TRP A 14 0.93 3.97 35.87
C TRP A 14 0.35 3.03 34.81
N TYR A 15 -0.47 2.06 35.21
CA TYR A 15 -1.09 1.15 34.26
C TYR A 15 -2.14 1.84 33.39
N LEU A 16 -2.97 2.70 33.99
CA LEU A 16 -3.95 3.53 33.27
C LEU A 16 -3.25 4.48 32.28
N LEU A 17 -2.12 5.06 32.70
CA LEU A 17 -1.31 5.93 31.85
C LEU A 17 -0.69 5.17 30.67
N PHE A 18 -0.16 3.95 30.91
CA PHE A 18 0.36 3.09 29.86
C PHE A 18 -0.70 2.74 28.80
N MET A 19 -1.90 2.30 29.22
CA MET A 19 -2.99 1.98 28.30
C MET A 19 -3.42 3.19 27.47
N THR A 20 -3.50 4.36 28.10
CA THR A 20 -3.85 5.62 27.43
C THR A 20 -2.79 6.00 26.38
N LEU A 21 -1.51 5.97 26.74
CA LEU A 21 -0.41 6.26 25.82
C LEU A 21 -0.33 5.24 24.68
N PHE A 22 -0.52 3.95 24.96
CA PHE A 22 -0.54 2.90 23.96
C PHE A 22 -1.67 3.15 22.95
N PHE A 23 -2.88 3.43 23.43
CA PHE A 23 -4.03 3.73 22.59
C PHE A 23 -3.80 4.95 21.69
N VAL A 24 -3.32 6.06 22.25
CA VAL A 24 -2.95 7.25 21.47
C VAL A 24 -1.84 6.94 20.47
N GLY A 25 -0.86 6.11 20.85
CA GLY A 25 0.20 5.63 19.97
C GLY A 25 -0.33 4.87 18.76
N ILE A 26 -1.32 3.99 18.97
CA ILE A 26 -1.99 3.27 17.87
C ILE A 26 -2.79 4.23 16.97
N ILE A 27 -3.51 5.20 17.54
CA ILE A 27 -4.23 6.23 16.75
C ILE A 27 -3.23 7.02 15.90
N ALA A 28 -2.15 7.50 16.51
CA ALA A 28 -1.11 8.25 15.81
C ALA A 28 -0.44 7.40 14.72
N TRP A 29 -0.25 6.11 14.97
CA TRP A 29 0.28 5.17 13.99
C TRP A 29 -0.71 4.91 12.84
N ALA A 30 -2.00 4.82 13.11
CA ALA A 30 -3.03 4.69 12.07
C ALA A 30 -3.10 5.94 11.17
N TRP A 31 -2.83 7.13 11.72
CA TRP A 31 -2.67 8.36 10.94
C TRP A 31 -1.34 8.49 10.23
N ARG A 32 -0.33 7.65 10.52
CA ARG A 32 0.93 7.65 9.79
C ARG A 32 0.65 7.19 8.35
N PRO A 33 0.82 8.07 7.34
CA PRO A 33 0.48 7.76 5.96
C PRO A 33 1.57 6.87 5.34
N GLY A 34 1.62 5.60 5.74
CA GLY A 34 2.68 4.66 5.36
C GLY A 34 2.41 3.86 4.09
N SER A 35 1.20 3.88 3.52
CA SER A 35 0.79 2.96 2.44
C SER A 35 0.22 3.62 1.19
N ARG A 36 0.27 4.96 1.10
CA ARG A 36 -0.25 5.70 -0.07
C ARG A 36 0.43 5.27 -1.39
N GLY A 37 1.70 4.85 -1.33
CA GLY A 37 2.44 4.39 -2.52
C GLY A 37 1.96 3.04 -3.07
N VAL A 38 1.77 2.03 -2.21
CA VAL A 38 1.37 0.67 -2.66
C VAL A 38 -0.06 0.65 -3.20
N GLN A 39 -0.95 1.48 -2.64
CA GLN A 39 -2.33 1.61 -3.13
C GLN A 39 -2.40 2.37 -4.47
N GLN A 40 -1.52 3.36 -4.67
CA GLN A 40 -1.40 4.04 -5.97
C GLN A 40 -0.83 3.09 -7.03
N ASP A 41 0.20 2.32 -6.72
CA ASP A 41 0.78 1.33 -7.64
C ASP A 41 -0.23 0.23 -8.05
N ALA A 42 -1.05 -0.24 -7.10
CA ALA A 42 -2.11 -1.21 -7.40
C ALA A 42 -3.22 -0.61 -8.29
N ALA A 43 -3.63 0.65 -8.03
CA ALA A 43 -4.64 1.33 -8.83
C ALA A 43 -4.16 1.63 -10.26
N THR A 44 -2.88 1.97 -10.44
CA THR A 44 -2.32 2.28 -11.76
C THR A 44 -1.87 1.04 -12.53
N SER A 45 -1.86 -0.15 -11.89
CA SER A 45 -1.45 -1.41 -12.54
C SER A 45 -2.27 -1.78 -13.78
N ILE A 46 -3.59 -1.51 -13.77
CA ILE A 46 -4.49 -1.81 -14.90
C ILE A 46 -4.34 -0.78 -16.02
N PHE A 47 -4.11 0.49 -15.69
CA PHE A 47 -3.95 1.59 -16.66
C PHE A 47 -2.52 1.76 -17.18
N ARG A 48 -1.54 1.00 -16.66
CA ARG A 48 -0.13 1.11 -17.06
C ARG A 48 0.12 0.83 -18.55
N ASN A 49 -0.81 0.18 -19.24
CA ASN A 49 -0.74 -0.13 -20.67
C ASN A 49 -1.68 0.74 -21.54
N ASP A 50 -2.37 1.74 -20.97
CA ASP A 50 -3.25 2.63 -21.75
C ASP A 50 -2.45 3.60 -22.64
N ASP A 51 -1.36 4.19 -22.12
CA ASP A 51 -0.55 5.18 -22.86
C ASP A 51 0.48 4.56 -23.83
N ARG A 52 0.78 3.27 -23.68
CA ARG A 52 1.66 2.52 -24.60
C ARG A 52 1.12 1.11 -24.77
N PRO A 53 0.45 0.78 -25.88
CA PRO A 53 0.13 -0.60 -26.18
C PRO A 53 1.45 -1.37 -26.34
N ALA A 54 1.52 -2.59 -25.79
CA ALA A 54 2.65 -3.49 -25.98
C ALA A 54 2.98 -3.60 -27.48
N ALA A 55 4.08 -2.98 -27.89
CA ALA A 55 4.62 -3.16 -29.22
C ALA A 55 5.08 -4.62 -29.33
N GLY A 56 4.40 -5.41 -30.16
CA GLY A 56 4.85 -6.77 -30.47
C GLY A 56 3.81 -7.87 -30.36
N GLY A 57 2.53 -7.58 -30.60
CA GLY A 57 1.72 -8.52 -31.37
C GLY A 57 2.24 -8.51 -32.80
N ALA A 58 3.39 -9.14 -33.05
CA ALA A 58 3.86 -9.47 -34.39
C ALA A 58 2.94 -10.59 -34.93
N TYR A 59 1.68 -10.25 -35.17
CA TYR A 59 0.75 -11.11 -35.88
C TYR A 59 0.97 -10.88 -37.36
N ASP A 60 1.90 -11.65 -37.92
CA ASP A 60 1.81 -12.23 -39.27
C ASP A 60 1.00 -11.48 -40.34
N ASP A 61 1.40 -10.25 -40.66
CA ASP A 61 1.04 -9.61 -41.94
C ASP A 61 2.13 -9.91 -42.98
N ALA A 62 2.32 -11.19 -43.28
CA ALA A 62 3.07 -11.60 -44.46
C ALA A 62 2.12 -11.60 -45.68
N PRO A 63 2.32 -10.72 -46.69
CA PRO A 63 1.45 -10.69 -47.85
C PRO A 63 1.67 -11.97 -48.67
N ARG A 64 0.66 -12.84 -48.71
CA ARG A 64 0.60 -13.97 -49.65
C ARG A 64 0.29 -13.45 -51.05
N SER A 65 1.23 -12.74 -51.66
CA SER A 65 1.24 -12.54 -53.10
C SER A 65 2.30 -13.47 -53.70
N GLN A 66 1.82 -14.57 -54.28
CA GLN A 66 2.42 -15.17 -55.49
C GLN A 66 1.57 -16.36 -55.95
N SER A 67 0.50 -16.01 -56.67
CA SER A 67 0.15 -16.75 -57.87
C SER A 67 1.33 -16.65 -58.85
N GLN A 68 2.17 -17.69 -58.96
CA GLN A 68 3.05 -17.81 -60.13
C GLN A 68 3.37 -19.28 -60.43
N GLY A 69 2.97 -19.72 -61.63
CA GLY A 69 3.48 -20.95 -62.22
C GLY A 69 2.44 -21.98 -62.60
N ALA A 70 1.48 -21.61 -63.46
CA ALA A 70 0.94 -22.57 -64.40
C ALA A 70 2.08 -22.97 -65.36
N ARG A 71 2.55 -24.23 -65.26
CA ARG A 71 3.21 -24.99 -66.33
C ARG A 71 3.04 -26.48 -66.06
#